data_AF-A0A7Y0FX84-F1
#
_entry.id   AF-A0A7Y0FX84-F1
#
_cell.length_a   1.000
_cell.length_b   1.000
_cell.length_c   1.000
_cell.angle_alpha   90.00
_cell.angle_beta   90.00
_cell.angle_gamma   90.00
#
_symmetry.space_group_name_H-M   'P 1'
#
loop_
_entity.id
_entity.type
_entity.pdbx_description
1 polymer ?
#
loop_
_entity_poly.entity_id
_entity_poly.type
_entity_poly.pdbx_seq_one_letter_code
_entity_poly.pdbx_strand_id
1 'polypeptide(L)'
;MKDMRNKRKRRNCYHRLRARYIEAQRARRGNPAASAATQLFAIFAVVIGRAPLLPAAPVCPRYSPPQLSPAAAHRTAMARRMGVPVRYLDLVLSQGQVPYAVLFNHIRQGGVLRRDAMIELRKRIPEAALDWLDYVEKWDRWSELLRCHVAKEQEDLTDVRVLKSTVRWLEHLKDNVPFQPGTTLETAGGDTDPQKPKT
;
A
#
# COMPACT_ATOMS: atom_id res chain seq x y z
N MET A 1 -59.19 13.17 -23.48
CA MET A 1 -60.26 13.34 -22.48
C MET A 1 -61.48 12.52 -22.88
N LYS A 2 -61.80 11.46 -22.12
CA LYS A 2 -63.10 10.77 -22.20
C LYS A 2 -63.46 10.31 -20.78
N ASP A 3 -64.59 10.82 -20.31
CA ASP A 3 -65.05 10.76 -18.93
C ASP A 3 -65.36 9.36 -18.40
N MET A 4 -65.10 9.24 -17.10
CA MET A 4 -65.44 8.15 -16.20
C MET A 4 -66.94 7.82 -16.21
N ARG A 5 -67.30 6.63 -16.69
CA ARG A 5 -68.57 5.97 -16.30
C ARG A 5 -68.31 4.81 -15.35
N ASN A 6 -67.78 5.14 -14.17
CA ASN A 6 -67.89 4.30 -12.98
C ASN A 6 -69.37 4.19 -12.63
N LYS A 7 -70.05 3.18 -13.20
CA LYS A 7 -71.42 2.83 -12.85
C LYS A 7 -71.46 2.52 -11.35
N ARG A 8 -71.95 3.46 -10.54
CA ARG A 8 -72.30 3.27 -9.13
C ARG A 8 -73.38 2.17 -9.07
N LYS A 9 -72.96 0.90 -9.07
CA LYS A 9 -73.84 -0.24 -8.84
C LYS A 9 -74.48 -0.03 -7.47
N ARG A 10 -75.80 0.11 -7.43
CA ARG A 10 -76.59 0.25 -6.19
C ARG A 10 -76.18 -0.88 -5.27
N ARG A 11 -75.52 -0.55 -4.16
CA ARG A 11 -75.05 -1.52 -3.18
C ARG A 11 -76.28 -2.17 -2.55
N ASN A 12 -76.57 -3.42 -2.91
CA ASN A 12 -77.67 -4.19 -2.33
C ASN A 12 -77.45 -4.31 -0.81
N CYS A 13 -78.53 -4.27 -0.03
CA CYS A 13 -78.53 -4.43 1.43
C CYS A 13 -77.74 -5.69 1.86
N TYR A 14 -77.81 -6.75 1.05
CA TYR A 14 -77.04 -7.98 1.24
C TYR A 14 -75.51 -7.74 1.21
N HIS A 15 -75.00 -6.89 0.31
CA HIS A 15 -73.57 -6.56 0.26
C HIS A 15 -73.11 -5.78 1.49
N ARG A 16 -73.95 -4.91 2.04
CA ARG A 16 -73.64 -4.19 3.29
C ARG A 16 -73.59 -5.14 4.49
N LEU A 17 -74.53 -6.08 4.58
CA LEU A 17 -74.55 -7.07 5.66
C LEU A 17 -73.35 -8.02 5.55
N ARG A 18 -73.02 -8.50 4.34
CA ARG A 18 -71.85 -9.35 4.09
C ARG A 18 -70.53 -8.64 4.42
N ALA A 19 -70.40 -7.36 4.09
CA ALA A 19 -69.21 -6.57 4.45
C ALA A 19 -69.05 -6.47 5.98
N ARG A 20 -70.14 -6.14 6.69
CA ARG A 20 -70.15 -6.09 8.17
C ARG A 20 -69.80 -7.44 8.79
N TYR A 21 -70.30 -8.54 8.23
CA TYR A 21 -69.99 -9.88 8.72
C TYR A 21 -68.50 -10.22 8.56
N ILE A 22 -67.89 -9.90 7.42
CA ILE A 22 -66.46 -10.14 7.16
C ILE A 22 -65.59 -9.27 8.07
N GLU A 23 -65.95 -8.01 8.30
CA GLU A 23 -65.24 -7.12 9.22
C GLU A 23 -65.32 -7.60 10.66
N ALA A 24 -66.51 -8.02 11.13
CA ALA A 24 -66.68 -8.61 12.45
C ALA A 24 -65.89 -9.92 12.61
N GLN A 25 -65.82 -10.74 11.57
CA GLN A 25 -65.04 -11.98 11.58
C GLN A 25 -63.53 -11.72 11.61
N ARG A 26 -63.05 -10.65 10.96
CA ARG A 26 -61.64 -10.21 11.04
C ARG A 26 -61.31 -9.64 12.41
N ALA A 27 -62.19 -8.84 13.01
CA ALA A 27 -62.01 -8.32 14.36
C ALA A 27 -61.94 -9.43 15.43
N ARG A 28 -62.63 -10.56 15.20
CA ARG A 28 -62.59 -11.75 16.07
C ARG A 28 -61.38 -12.66 15.83
N ARG A 29 -60.71 -12.57 14.68
CA ARG A 29 -59.47 -13.32 14.44
C ARG A 29 -58.32 -12.59 15.11
N GLY A 30 -57.91 -13.08 16.29
CA GLY A 30 -56.73 -12.57 17.00
C GLY A 30 -55.51 -12.53 16.08
N ASN A 31 -54.76 -11.41 16.11
CA ASN A 31 -53.69 -11.13 15.18
C ASN A 31 -52.53 -12.14 15.32
N PRO A 32 -52.33 -13.07 14.35
CA PRO A 32 -51.26 -14.06 14.45
C PRO A 32 -49.87 -13.40 14.42
N ALA A 33 -49.75 -12.22 13.81
CA ALA A 33 -48.53 -11.42 13.79
C ALA A 33 -48.10 -10.93 15.18
N ALA A 34 -49.07 -10.61 16.07
CA ALA A 34 -48.75 -10.18 17.42
C ALA A 34 -48.21 -11.34 18.27
N SER A 35 -48.76 -12.55 18.08
CA SER A 35 -48.26 -13.78 18.71
C SER A 35 -46.86 -14.17 18.22
N ALA A 36 -46.58 -14.01 16.93
CA ALA A 36 -45.26 -14.31 16.39
C ALA A 36 -44.21 -13.30 16.89
N ALA A 37 -44.56 -12.02 16.96
CA ALA A 37 -43.69 -10.99 17.49
C ALA A 37 -43.32 -11.23 18.95
N THR A 38 -44.30 -11.55 19.81
CA THR A 38 -44.04 -11.85 21.23
C THR A 38 -43.17 -13.11 21.41
N GLN A 39 -43.36 -14.14 20.58
CA GLN A 39 -42.48 -15.32 20.58
C GLN A 39 -41.05 -14.98 20.19
N LEU A 40 -40.85 -14.17 19.15
CA LEU A 40 -39.50 -13.73 18.74
C LEU A 40 -38.83 -12.89 19.83
N PHE A 41 -39.54 -11.95 20.44
CA PHE A 41 -39.00 -11.16 21.55
C PHE A 41 -38.63 -12.03 22.76
N ALA A 42 -39.45 -13.03 23.09
CA ALA A 42 -39.14 -13.97 24.17
C ALA A 42 -37.87 -14.78 23.89
N ILE A 43 -37.68 -15.24 22.64
CA ILE A 43 -36.47 -15.97 22.24
C ILE A 43 -35.23 -15.07 22.34
N PHE A 44 -35.30 -13.83 21.82
CA PHE A 44 -34.19 -12.88 21.91
C PHE A 44 -33.82 -12.55 23.37
N ALA A 45 -34.82 -12.36 24.24
CA ALA A 45 -34.57 -12.09 25.66
C ALA A 45 -33.87 -13.26 26.37
N VAL A 46 -34.21 -14.51 26.04
CA VAL A 46 -33.56 -15.69 26.62
C VAL A 46 -32.13 -15.84 26.09
N VAL A 47 -31.89 -15.63 24.79
CA VAL A 47 -30.55 -15.75 24.19
C VAL A 47 -29.60 -14.68 24.73
N ILE A 48 -30.06 -13.44 24.86
CA ILE A 48 -29.22 -12.33 25.36
C ILE A 48 -29.09 -12.40 26.89
N GLY A 49 -30.16 -12.76 27.61
CA GLY A 49 -30.15 -12.84 29.08
C GLY A 49 -29.39 -14.05 29.65
N ARG A 50 -29.19 -15.11 28.85
CA ARG A 50 -28.34 -16.26 29.23
C ARG A 50 -26.95 -16.25 28.60
N ALA A 51 -26.62 -15.24 27.79
CA ALA A 51 -25.25 -15.07 27.33
C ALA A 51 -24.39 -14.72 28.55
N PRO A 52 -23.39 -15.53 28.94
CA PRO A 52 -22.45 -15.13 29.97
C PRO A 52 -21.78 -13.85 29.47
N LEU A 53 -21.90 -12.76 30.24
CA LEU A 53 -21.04 -11.59 30.06
C LEU A 53 -19.62 -12.13 30.02
N LEU A 54 -18.97 -11.96 28.87
CA LEU A 54 -17.68 -12.53 28.52
C LEU A 54 -16.75 -12.59 29.74
N PRO A 55 -16.10 -13.74 30.04
CA PRO A 55 -15.06 -13.74 31.05
C PRO A 55 -14.05 -12.66 30.64
N ALA A 56 -13.70 -11.79 31.60
CA ALA A 56 -12.74 -10.71 31.42
C ALA A 56 -11.59 -11.21 30.54
N ALA A 57 -11.41 -10.57 29.38
CA ALA A 57 -10.40 -10.96 28.43
C ALA A 57 -9.07 -11.13 29.16
N PRO A 58 -8.35 -12.25 29.01
CA PRO A 58 -7.05 -12.41 29.63
C PRO A 58 -6.19 -11.23 29.17
N VAL A 59 -5.62 -10.50 30.13
CA VAL A 59 -4.67 -9.44 29.86
C VAL A 59 -3.54 -10.08 29.05
N CYS A 60 -3.54 -9.87 27.73
CA CYS A 60 -2.43 -10.30 26.88
C CYS A 60 -1.15 -9.77 27.53
N PRO A 61 -0.22 -10.62 27.99
CA PRO A 61 1.01 -10.13 28.58
C PRO A 61 1.67 -9.22 27.55
N ARG A 62 1.91 -7.96 27.92
CA ARG A 62 2.66 -7.02 27.07
C ARG A 62 3.99 -7.68 26.75
N TYR A 63 4.25 -7.87 25.46
CA TYR A 63 5.52 -8.39 24.99
C TYR A 63 6.66 -7.52 25.55
N SER A 64 7.45 -8.08 26.48
CA SER A 64 8.72 -7.48 26.88
C SER A 64 9.80 -8.07 25.99
N PRO A 65 10.48 -7.27 25.15
CA PRO A 65 11.59 -7.79 24.36
C PRO A 65 12.68 -8.34 25.29
N PRO A 66 13.40 -9.40 24.87
CA PRO A 66 14.51 -9.92 25.65
C PRO A 66 15.56 -8.83 25.89
N GLN A 67 16.08 -8.76 27.12
CA GLN A 67 17.16 -7.86 27.47
C GLN A 67 18.38 -8.19 26.59
N LEU A 68 18.85 -7.21 25.81
CA LEU A 68 20.02 -7.38 24.95
C LEU A 68 21.25 -7.64 25.82
N SER A 69 22.10 -8.57 25.40
CA SER A 69 23.41 -8.75 26.04
C SER A 69 24.24 -7.46 25.89
N PRO A 70 25.14 -7.15 26.86
CA PRO A 70 25.98 -5.95 26.77
C PRO A 70 26.78 -5.86 25.47
N ALA A 71 27.26 -7.01 24.97
CA ALA A 71 27.95 -7.10 23.68
C ALA A 71 27.05 -6.76 22.49
N ALA A 72 25.79 -7.24 22.49
CA ALA A 72 24.83 -6.93 21.44
C ALA A 72 24.41 -5.44 21.46
N ALA A 73 24.25 -4.86 22.65
CA ALA A 73 23.99 -3.44 22.81
C ALA A 73 25.15 -2.59 22.28
N HIS A 74 26.40 -2.97 22.60
CA HIS A 74 27.59 -2.29 22.09
C HIS A 74 27.70 -2.34 20.56
N ARG A 75 27.51 -3.52 19.96
CA ARG A 75 27.51 -3.68 18.50
C ARG A 75 26.42 -2.82 17.84
N THR A 76 25.22 -2.81 18.40
CA THR A 76 24.11 -1.99 17.88
C THR A 76 24.44 -0.50 17.97
N ALA A 77 25.05 -0.05 19.06
CA ALA A 77 25.49 1.34 19.22
C ALA A 77 26.59 1.71 18.21
N MET A 78 27.55 0.83 17.98
CA MET A 78 28.63 1.04 17.01
C MET A 78 28.10 1.12 15.58
N ALA A 79 27.23 0.19 15.19
CA ALA A 79 26.57 0.19 13.89
C ALA A 79 25.80 1.49 13.63
N ARG A 80 25.05 1.98 14.62
CA ARG A 80 24.35 3.27 14.54
C ARG A 80 25.29 4.44 14.34
N ARG A 81 26.45 4.47 15.03
CA ARG A 81 27.44 5.54 14.87
C ARG A 81 28.06 5.57 13.47
N MET A 82 28.26 4.41 12.86
CA MET A 82 28.78 4.32 11.49
C MET A 82 27.67 4.41 10.42
N GLY A 83 26.40 4.47 10.81
CA GLY A 83 25.28 4.49 9.88
C GLY A 83 25.16 3.23 9.02
N VAL A 84 25.67 2.09 9.49
CA VAL A 84 25.68 0.80 8.77
C VAL A 84 24.72 -0.17 9.48
N PRO A 85 23.92 -0.98 8.77
CA PRO A 85 23.13 -2.04 9.39
C PRO A 85 24.02 -2.99 10.21
N VAL A 86 23.57 -3.37 11.42
CA VAL A 86 24.35 -4.21 12.36
C VAL A 86 24.88 -5.48 11.71
N ARG A 87 24.14 -6.04 10.75
CA ARG A 87 24.49 -7.25 9.98
C ARG A 87 25.76 -7.11 9.15
N TYR A 88 26.05 -5.91 8.67
CA TYR A 88 27.22 -5.63 7.83
C TYR A 88 28.37 -5.00 8.62
N LEU A 89 28.19 -4.74 9.92
CA LEU A 89 29.17 -4.08 10.77
C LEU A 89 30.54 -4.76 10.67
N ASP A 90 30.59 -6.08 10.85
CA ASP A 90 31.85 -6.83 10.84
C ASP A 90 32.50 -6.84 9.43
N LEU A 91 31.69 -6.85 8.37
CA LEU A 91 32.17 -6.80 6.99
C LEU A 91 32.76 -5.42 6.66
N VAL A 92 32.09 -4.35 7.05
CA VAL A 92 32.58 -2.98 6.85
C VAL A 92 33.84 -2.73 7.67
N LEU A 93 33.93 -3.25 8.90
CA LEU A 93 35.13 -3.11 9.72
C LEU A 93 36.34 -3.89 9.17
N SER A 94 36.11 -5.02 8.50
CA SER A 94 37.19 -5.86 7.98
C SER A 94 37.62 -5.51 6.55
N GLN A 95 36.67 -5.15 5.69
CA GLN A 95 36.89 -4.95 4.25
C GLN A 95 36.67 -3.49 3.81
N GLY A 96 36.22 -2.61 4.70
CA GLY A 96 35.88 -1.21 4.41
C GLY A 96 34.54 -1.03 3.70
N GLN A 97 34.12 -2.01 2.88
CA GLN A 97 32.88 -1.98 2.12
C GLN A 97 32.21 -3.34 2.05
N VAL A 98 30.89 -3.36 1.82
CA VAL A 98 30.14 -4.60 1.64
C VAL A 98 30.24 -5.06 0.18
N PRO A 99 30.69 -6.31 -0.10
CA PRO A 99 30.79 -6.83 -1.46
C PRO A 99 29.44 -6.88 -2.18
N TYR A 100 29.44 -6.63 -3.50
CA TYR A 100 28.21 -6.64 -4.29
C TYR A 100 27.52 -8.01 -4.24
N ALA A 101 28.29 -9.10 -4.24
CA ALA A 101 27.74 -10.44 -4.13
C ALA A 101 26.86 -10.64 -2.87
N VAL A 102 27.27 -10.06 -1.74
CA VAL A 102 26.51 -10.13 -0.48
C VAL A 102 25.24 -9.29 -0.59
N LEU A 103 25.36 -8.05 -1.06
CA LEU A 103 24.22 -7.13 -1.22
C LEU A 103 23.15 -7.71 -2.14
N PHE A 104 23.54 -8.17 -3.33
CA PHE A 104 22.61 -8.73 -4.32
C PHE A 104 21.97 -10.04 -3.85
N ASN A 105 22.69 -10.87 -3.10
CA ASN A 105 22.09 -12.07 -2.51
C ASN A 105 21.03 -11.71 -1.45
N HIS A 106 21.27 -10.69 -0.62
CA HIS A 106 20.30 -10.23 0.37
C HIS A 106 19.09 -9.51 -0.26
N ILE A 107 19.30 -8.75 -1.34
CA ILE A 107 18.21 -8.16 -2.14
C ILE A 107 17.30 -9.27 -2.69
N ARG A 108 17.90 -10.36 -3.21
CA ARG A 108 17.16 -11.52 -3.69
C ARG A 108 16.35 -12.21 -2.59
N GLN A 109 16.89 -12.31 -1.38
CA GLN A 109 16.20 -12.92 -0.23
C GLN A 109 15.01 -12.09 0.27
N GLY A 110 15.04 -10.76 0.08
CA GLY A 110 13.89 -9.91 0.42
C GLY A 110 13.80 -9.52 1.89
N GLY A 111 12.63 -9.01 2.28
CA GLY A 111 12.31 -8.68 3.67
C GLY A 111 13.22 -7.62 4.30
N VAL A 112 13.65 -7.85 5.54
CA VAL A 112 14.57 -6.96 6.27
C VAL A 112 15.95 -6.95 5.61
N LEU A 113 16.39 -8.08 5.07
CA LEU A 113 17.71 -8.21 4.43
C LEU A 113 17.82 -7.32 3.19
N ARG A 114 16.76 -7.26 2.37
CA ARG A 114 16.71 -6.35 1.23
C ARG A 114 16.79 -4.89 1.67
N ARG A 115 16.04 -4.49 2.70
CA ARG A 115 16.07 -3.12 3.21
C ARG A 115 17.47 -2.73 3.69
N ASP A 116 18.09 -3.58 4.51
CA ASP A 116 19.47 -3.37 4.97
C ASP A 116 20.44 -3.30 3.78
N ALA A 117 20.31 -4.21 2.79
CA ALA A 117 21.15 -4.23 1.60
C ALA A 117 20.98 -2.99 0.72
N MET A 118 19.77 -2.46 0.58
CA MET A 118 19.50 -1.25 -0.21
C MET A 118 20.13 0.00 0.41
N ILE A 119 20.18 0.08 1.75
CA ILE A 119 20.87 1.19 2.46
C ILE A 119 22.36 1.20 2.11
N GLU A 120 23.02 0.03 2.14
CA GLU A 120 24.43 -0.06 1.79
C GLU A 120 24.67 0.05 0.29
N LEU A 121 23.76 -0.49 -0.53
CA LEU A 121 23.85 -0.39 -1.98
C LEU A 121 23.85 1.07 -2.43
N ARG A 122 22.94 1.90 -1.90
CA ARG A 122 22.86 3.36 -2.21
C ARG A 122 24.15 4.12 -1.95
N LYS A 123 24.96 3.70 -0.99
CA LYS A 123 26.25 4.36 -0.69
C LYS A 123 27.33 4.02 -1.72
N ARG A 124 27.16 2.93 -2.46
CA ARG A 124 28.19 2.34 -3.31
C ARG A 124 27.97 2.59 -4.79
N ILE A 125 26.73 2.53 -5.26
CA ILE A 125 26.40 2.78 -6.67
C ILE A 125 26.67 4.23 -7.08
N PRO A 126 26.96 4.46 -8.37
CA PRO A 126 27.15 5.80 -8.92
C PRO A 126 25.95 6.71 -8.64
N GLU A 127 26.22 7.96 -8.26
CA GLU A 127 25.19 8.95 -7.91
C GLU A 127 24.15 9.14 -9.03
N ALA A 128 24.60 9.09 -10.29
CA ALA A 128 23.74 9.20 -11.47
C ALA A 128 22.68 8.07 -11.58
N ALA A 129 22.84 6.96 -10.85
CA ALA A 129 21.91 5.83 -10.86
C ALA A 129 20.96 5.80 -9.66
N LEU A 130 21.04 6.76 -8.73
CA LEU A 130 20.20 6.79 -7.53
C LEU A 130 18.72 6.94 -7.88
N ASP A 131 18.37 7.83 -8.82
CA ASP A 131 16.98 8.04 -9.27
C ASP A 131 16.38 6.77 -9.90
N TRP A 132 17.20 6.06 -10.69
CA TRP A 132 16.80 4.77 -11.26
C TRP A 132 16.61 3.71 -10.18
N LEU A 133 17.47 3.69 -9.17
CA LEU A 133 17.34 2.75 -8.05
C LEU A 133 16.06 3.01 -7.25
N ASP A 134 15.73 4.28 -6.99
CA ASP A 134 14.50 4.67 -6.31
C ASP A 134 13.27 4.30 -7.14
N TYR A 135 13.36 4.43 -8.46
CA TYR A 135 12.35 3.90 -9.39
C TYR A 135 12.19 2.39 -9.26
N VAL A 136 13.29 1.63 -9.23
CA VAL A 136 13.26 0.17 -9.05
C VAL A 136 12.59 -0.21 -7.73
N GLU A 137 12.96 0.45 -6.63
CA GLU A 137 12.39 0.16 -5.31
C GLU A 137 10.89 0.50 -5.26
N LYS A 138 10.50 1.65 -5.81
CA LYS A 138 9.11 2.10 -5.82
C LYS A 138 8.18 1.20 -6.66
N TRP A 139 8.70 0.66 -7.76
CA TRP A 139 7.93 -0.15 -8.70
C TRP A 139 8.20 -1.65 -8.60
N ASP A 140 8.89 -2.09 -7.53
CA ASP A 140 9.26 -3.49 -7.28
C ASP A 140 9.96 -4.19 -8.45
N ARG A 141 10.75 -3.45 -9.25
CA ARG A 141 11.45 -3.97 -10.45
C ARG A 141 12.75 -4.70 -10.11
N TRP A 142 12.73 -5.53 -9.08
CA TRP A 142 13.90 -6.21 -8.53
C TRP A 142 14.66 -7.04 -9.57
N SER A 143 13.95 -7.61 -10.56
CA SER A 143 14.58 -8.37 -11.64
C SER A 143 15.50 -7.53 -12.52
N GLU A 144 15.19 -6.24 -12.73
CA GLU A 144 16.05 -5.34 -13.51
C GLU A 144 17.34 -5.06 -12.76
N LEU A 145 17.24 -4.77 -11.46
CA LEU A 145 18.40 -4.58 -10.60
C LEU A 145 19.23 -5.86 -10.52
N LEU A 146 18.64 -7.01 -10.20
CA LEU A 146 19.37 -8.28 -10.03
C LEU A 146 20.14 -8.71 -11.29
N ARG A 147 19.72 -8.31 -12.49
CA ARG A 147 20.46 -8.57 -13.74
C ARG A 147 21.77 -7.78 -13.86
N CYS A 148 21.94 -6.73 -13.07
CA CYS A 148 23.15 -5.89 -13.09
C CYS A 148 24.35 -6.56 -12.42
N HIS A 149 24.14 -7.61 -11.62
CA HIS A 149 25.22 -8.31 -10.93
C HIS A 149 25.37 -9.75 -11.44
N VAL A 150 26.60 -10.12 -11.75
CA VAL A 150 26.99 -11.48 -12.12
C VAL A 150 28.08 -11.95 -11.15
N ALA A 151 27.81 -13.06 -10.45
CA ALA A 151 28.59 -13.50 -9.29
C ALA A 151 30.06 -13.86 -9.56
N LYS A 152 30.45 -14.09 -10.83
CA LYS A 152 31.82 -14.48 -11.22
C LYS A 152 32.61 -13.36 -11.91
N GLU A 153 32.05 -12.16 -11.97
CA GLU A 153 32.66 -11.04 -12.66
C GLU A 153 33.25 -10.01 -11.68
N GLN A 154 34.14 -9.18 -12.22
CA GLN A 154 34.74 -8.06 -11.49
C GLN A 154 33.65 -7.11 -10.97
N GLU A 155 33.80 -6.63 -9.74
CA GLU A 155 32.81 -5.77 -9.08
C GLU A 155 32.52 -4.50 -9.89
N ASP A 156 33.54 -3.89 -10.50
CA ASP A 156 33.44 -2.67 -11.32
C ASP A 156 32.48 -2.80 -12.52
N LEU A 157 32.31 -4.03 -13.04
CA LEU A 157 31.36 -4.28 -14.13
C LEU A 157 29.91 -4.19 -13.66
N THR A 158 29.66 -4.35 -12.35
CA THR A 158 28.33 -4.14 -11.76
C THR A 158 27.92 -2.68 -11.87
N ASP A 159 28.83 -1.74 -11.57
CA ASP A 159 28.56 -0.30 -11.66
C ASP A 159 28.26 0.11 -13.10
N VAL A 160 29.04 -0.40 -14.06
CA VAL A 160 28.81 -0.15 -15.49
C VAL A 160 27.44 -0.68 -15.93
N ARG A 161 27.01 -1.85 -15.45
CA ARG A 161 25.69 -2.41 -15.80
C ARG A 161 24.53 -1.65 -15.16
N VAL A 162 24.72 -1.17 -13.93
CA VAL A 162 23.77 -0.28 -13.27
C VAL A 162 23.60 0.99 -14.11
N LEU A 163 24.70 1.65 -14.49
CA LEU A 163 24.66 2.84 -15.33
C LEU A 163 23.99 2.59 -16.70
N LYS A 164 24.30 1.47 -17.36
CA LYS A 164 23.64 1.09 -18.62
C LYS A 164 22.12 0.92 -18.44
N SER A 165 21.70 0.36 -17.31
CA SER A 165 20.28 0.18 -16.98
C SER A 165 19.60 1.52 -16.72
N THR A 166 20.28 2.44 -16.04
CA THR A 166 19.83 3.83 -15.86
C THR A 166 19.64 4.54 -17.19
N VAL A 167 20.61 4.46 -18.11
CA VAL A 167 20.49 5.09 -19.45
C VAL A 167 19.29 4.53 -20.20
N ARG A 168 19.12 3.21 -20.21
CA ARG A 168 17.97 2.56 -20.87
C ARG A 168 16.63 3.00 -20.27
N TRP A 169 16.58 3.20 -18.95
CA TRP A 169 15.39 3.72 -18.28
C TRP A 169 15.09 5.16 -18.68
N LEU A 170 16.11 6.03 -18.77
CA LEU A 170 15.95 7.41 -19.24
C LEU A 170 15.47 7.50 -20.69
N GLU A 171 15.99 6.63 -21.58
CA GLU A 171 15.50 6.51 -22.96
C GLU A 171 14.02 6.14 -23.00
N HIS A 172 13.63 5.12 -22.23
CA HIS A 172 12.23 4.70 -22.13
C HIS A 172 11.35 5.82 -21.56
N LEU A 173 11.83 6.61 -20.60
CA LEU A 173 11.10 7.77 -20.10
C LEU A 173 10.86 8.80 -21.22
N LYS A 174 11.90 9.12 -22.00
CA LYS A 174 11.82 10.07 -23.11
C LYS A 174 10.77 9.66 -24.16
N ASP A 175 10.71 8.38 -24.50
CA ASP A 175 9.76 7.86 -25.49
C ASP A 175 8.30 7.86 -24.98
N ASN A 176 8.10 7.85 -23.66
CA ASN A 176 6.78 7.87 -23.03
C ASN A 176 6.30 9.27 -22.60
N VAL A 177 7.11 10.32 -22.79
CA VAL A 177 6.61 11.69 -22.66
C VAL A 177 5.83 12.04 -23.92
N PRO A 178 4.54 12.41 -23.83
CA PRO A 178 3.83 12.98 -24.97
C PRO A 178 4.60 14.22 -25.42
N PHE A 179 5.12 14.20 -26.64
CA PHE A 179 5.66 15.38 -27.30
C PHE A 179 4.62 16.51 -27.22
N GLN A 180 4.91 17.54 -26.43
CA GLN A 180 4.26 18.82 -26.56
C GLN A 180 5.11 19.65 -27.53
N PRO A 181 4.69 19.86 -28.79
CA PRO A 181 5.33 20.83 -29.65
C PRO A 181 4.99 22.22 -29.11
N GLY A 182 5.90 22.83 -28.38
CA GLY A 182 5.66 24.17 -27.86
C GLY A 182 6.61 24.59 -26.76
N THR A 183 7.92 24.48 -26.99
CA THR A 183 8.86 25.34 -26.27
C THR A 183 10.08 25.53 -27.15
N THR A 184 9.97 26.54 -27.99
CA THR A 184 11.06 27.11 -28.76
C THR A 184 12.21 27.42 -27.80
N LEU A 185 13.38 26.84 -28.09
CA LEU A 185 14.66 27.32 -27.62
C LEU A 185 14.78 28.81 -27.97
N GLU A 186 14.79 29.69 -26.98
CA GLU A 186 15.54 30.94 -27.09
C GLU A 186 16.95 30.69 -26.59
N THR A 187 17.82 30.45 -27.57
CA THR A 187 19.27 30.47 -27.46
C THR A 187 19.73 31.89 -27.19
N ALA A 188 19.84 32.29 -25.92
CA ALA A 188 20.59 33.50 -25.54
C ALA A 188 22.06 33.10 -25.33
N GLY A 189 22.75 32.84 -26.43
CA GLY A 189 24.21 32.79 -26.47
C GLY A 189 24.75 34.22 -26.44
N GLY A 190 25.55 34.53 -25.42
CA GLY A 190 26.19 35.83 -25.27
C GLY A 190 27.21 36.10 -26.37
N ASP A 191 27.23 37.33 -26.84
CA ASP A 191 28.31 37.89 -27.64
C ASP A 191 28.61 39.29 -27.08
N THR A 192 29.62 39.36 -26.23
CA THR A 192 30.21 40.58 -25.67
C THR A 192 31.69 40.55 -25.97
N ASP A 193 32.12 41.35 -26.96
CA ASP A 193 33.36 42.17 -26.96
C ASP A 193 33.57 42.82 -28.35
N PRO A 194 34.45 43.83 -28.56
CA PRO A 194 34.55 45.13 -27.88
C PRO A 194 34.71 46.32 -28.88
N GLN A 195 34.62 47.56 -28.36
CA GLN A 195 35.31 48.81 -28.80
C GLN A 195 35.46 49.19 -30.30
N LYS A 196 34.87 50.35 -30.69
CA LYS A 196 35.49 51.59 -31.28
C LYS A 196 34.50 52.42 -32.17
N PRO A 197 34.78 53.70 -32.56
CA PRO A 197 34.40 54.89 -31.80
C PRO A 197 33.58 55.93 -32.61
N LYS A 198 33.15 56.99 -31.89
CA LYS A 198 32.68 58.34 -32.30
C LYS A 198 32.58 58.70 -33.79
N THR A 199 31.39 59.20 -34.16
CA THR A 199 31.18 60.53 -34.78
C THR A 199 29.81 61.05 -34.39
#